data_AF-A0A1I8AKK4-F1
#
_entry.id   AF-A0A1I8AKK4-F1
#
_cell.length_a   1.000
_cell.length_b   1.000
_cell.length_c   1.000
_cell.angle_alpha   90.00
_cell.angle_beta   90.00
_cell.angle_gamma   90.00
#
_symmetry.space_group_name_H-M   'P 1'
#
loop_
_entity.id
_entity.type
_entity.pdbx_description
1 polymer ?
#
loop_
_entity_poly.entity_id
_entity_poly.type
_entity_poly.pdbx_seq_one_letter_code
_entity_poly.pdbx_strand_id
1 'polypeptide(L)'
;MNSAAARTPASDLPAMFTAQGQAVGKGYAIAKAVVMSAAALEVPHYRIAAEDVDSESQRLLSAMASTRDELRAMVDQLPVDAPRELAPILTVHSLLLDDPMLTQQTCAIIAERHYNAEWALTSQGQMLVEQFSQMEDEYLRERGADVRQLVLAEYRERQEAYRRERAELEALLDAPAVTLDGINVRLEANIELPEEAELALKAGADGIGLFRSEFLFMGRTDLPSEQEQYEAYSRVVKAMKGKVVTIRTLDIGADKTLDGDATVATNPALGLRAIRYCLDKPEMFATQLRALLRASQHGQIRILIPMISSMNEVHASRQAIESAARELEKSGTPFARNYLLGAMVEVPAIAIAIEPFVQELDFLSIGTNDLIQYVLAVDRGDAEVASLYDPMHPAVLRLIAHTINAADRAGKPVAICGEMAGDASVTRMLLGLGLKEFSMHPQQLLDVKKE
;
A
#
# COMPACT_ATOMS: atom_id res chain seq x y z
N MET A 1 -29.27 -32.36 -47.00
CA MET A 1 -28.06 -33.14 -47.32
C MET A 1 -27.10 -32.25 -48.09
N ASN A 2 -25.89 -32.08 -47.54
CA ASN A 2 -24.62 -31.55 -48.09
C ASN A 2 -24.62 -30.19 -48.82
N SER A 3 -23.96 -29.15 -48.30
CA SER A 3 -22.51 -28.94 -48.04
C SER A 3 -21.77 -28.39 -49.27
N ALA A 4 -21.19 -27.19 -49.06
CA ALA A 4 -20.03 -26.54 -49.72
C ALA A 4 -20.35 -25.08 -50.06
N ALA A 5 -19.53 -24.07 -49.84
CA ALA A 5 -18.28 -23.90 -49.12
C ALA A 5 -18.12 -22.37 -48.98
N ALA A 6 -17.96 -21.86 -47.76
CA ALA A 6 -17.64 -20.46 -47.53
C ALA A 6 -16.20 -20.19 -48.01
N ARG A 7 -16.05 -19.27 -48.96
CA ARG A 7 -14.75 -18.67 -49.28
C ARG A 7 -14.53 -17.50 -48.34
N THR A 8 -13.59 -17.66 -47.43
CA THR A 8 -12.97 -16.58 -46.66
C THR A 8 -12.13 -15.71 -47.60
N PRO A 9 -12.23 -14.38 -47.59
CA PRO A 9 -11.18 -13.53 -48.10
C PRO A 9 -10.17 -13.30 -46.96
N ALA A 10 -8.96 -13.83 -47.13
CA ALA A 10 -7.80 -13.41 -46.35
C ALA A 10 -7.15 -12.21 -47.05
N SER A 11 -7.10 -11.07 -46.36
CA SER A 11 -5.93 -10.17 -46.36
C SER A 11 -6.18 -9.00 -45.40
N ASP A 12 -5.99 -9.23 -44.10
CA ASP A 12 -5.65 -8.15 -43.17
C ASP A 12 -4.24 -7.66 -43.55
N LEU A 13 -4.18 -6.65 -44.40
CA LEU A 13 -2.98 -5.83 -44.52
C LEU A 13 -2.91 -4.95 -43.26
N PRO A 14 -1.76 -4.87 -42.56
CA PRO A 14 -1.63 -4.00 -41.41
C PRO A 14 -1.94 -2.57 -41.85
N ALA A 15 -2.77 -1.88 -41.05
CA ALA A 15 -3.24 -0.53 -41.34
C ALA A 15 -2.07 0.38 -41.70
N MET A 16 -2.03 0.82 -42.97
CA MET A 16 -1.05 1.78 -43.45
C MET A 16 -1.58 3.17 -43.12
N PHE A 17 -0.90 3.88 -42.22
CA PHE A 17 -1.24 5.26 -41.89
C PHE A 17 -0.15 6.20 -42.41
N THR A 18 -0.57 7.35 -42.93
CA THR A 18 0.33 8.40 -43.41
C THR A 18 0.14 9.62 -42.52
N ALA A 19 1.20 10.05 -41.84
CA ALA A 19 1.21 11.27 -41.04
C ALA A 19 2.02 12.36 -41.75
N GLN A 20 1.55 13.61 -41.67
CA GLN A 20 2.29 14.79 -42.15
C GLN A 20 2.77 15.59 -40.95
N GLY A 21 3.98 16.15 -41.04
CA GLY A 21 4.59 16.96 -39.99
C GLY A 21 5.53 18.00 -40.58
N GLN A 22 6.15 18.81 -39.71
CA GLN A 22 7.10 19.84 -40.12
C GLN A 22 8.47 19.20 -40.42
N ALA A 23 8.98 19.39 -41.64
CA ALA A 23 10.23 18.77 -42.07
C ALA A 23 11.44 19.48 -41.48
N VAL A 24 12.18 18.79 -40.61
CA VAL A 24 13.40 19.29 -39.94
C VAL A 24 14.71 18.86 -40.62
N GLY A 25 14.65 17.97 -41.62
CA GLY A 25 15.81 17.48 -42.38
C GLY A 25 15.41 16.84 -43.72
N LYS A 26 16.37 16.67 -44.64
CA LYS A 26 16.15 16.06 -45.96
C LYS A 26 16.51 14.57 -45.93
N GLY A 27 15.61 13.68 -46.38
CA GLY A 27 15.89 12.25 -46.54
C GLY A 27 14.67 11.36 -46.27
N TYR A 28 14.82 10.05 -46.49
CA TYR A 28 13.85 9.03 -46.09
C TYR A 28 14.52 8.01 -45.17
N ALA A 29 13.82 7.59 -44.12
CA ALA A 29 14.28 6.55 -43.19
C ALA A 29 13.30 5.38 -43.22
N ILE A 30 13.82 4.14 -43.30
CA ILE A 30 13.04 2.91 -43.28
C ILE A 30 13.58 2.04 -42.15
N ALA A 31 12.83 1.92 -41.06
CA ALA A 31 13.20 1.15 -39.88
C ALA A 31 11.94 0.68 -39.12
N LYS A 32 12.11 -0.21 -38.14
CA LYS A 32 11.04 -0.51 -37.18
C LYS A 32 10.78 0.71 -36.31
N ALA A 33 9.52 1.14 -36.19
CA ALA A 33 9.15 2.21 -35.29
C ALA A 33 9.38 1.77 -33.83
N VAL A 34 10.18 2.54 -33.09
CA VAL A 34 10.30 2.42 -31.65
C VAL A 34 9.42 3.50 -31.04
N VAL A 35 8.34 3.09 -30.38
CA VAL A 35 7.43 4.02 -29.71
C VAL A 35 8.06 4.41 -28.38
N MET A 36 8.60 5.62 -28.31
CA MET A 36 9.00 6.22 -27.05
C MET A 36 7.75 6.79 -26.36
N SER A 37 7.15 6.01 -25.48
CA SER A 37 6.14 6.51 -24.57
C SER A 37 6.80 7.47 -23.59
N ALA A 38 6.30 8.70 -23.50
CA ALA A 38 6.49 9.51 -22.30
C ALA A 38 5.71 8.80 -21.19
N ALA A 39 6.36 7.86 -20.51
CA ALA A 39 5.79 7.23 -19.34
C ALA A 39 5.39 8.35 -18.37
N ALA A 40 4.10 8.48 -18.09
CA ALA A 40 3.64 9.27 -16.96
C ALA A 40 4.39 8.71 -15.74
N LEU A 41 5.20 9.56 -15.12
CA LEU A 41 5.95 9.21 -13.92
C LEU A 41 4.93 8.84 -12.83
N GLU A 42 4.81 7.56 -12.50
CA GLU A 42 4.21 7.15 -11.23
C GLU A 42 5.26 7.35 -10.15
N VAL A 43 5.16 8.47 -9.46
CA VAL A 43 6.06 8.83 -8.36
C VAL A 43 5.43 8.32 -7.06
N PRO A 44 6.17 7.57 -6.22
CA PRO A 44 5.67 7.16 -4.91
C PRO A 44 5.31 8.41 -4.10
N HIS A 45 4.10 8.40 -3.55
CA HIS A 45 3.54 9.49 -2.76
C HIS A 45 3.28 8.96 -1.36
N TYR A 46 4.09 9.44 -0.41
CA TYR A 46 3.90 9.16 1.01
C TYR A 46 4.24 10.40 1.82
N ARG A 47 3.80 10.38 3.08
CA ARG A 47 4.11 11.46 4.03
C ARG A 47 5.36 11.13 4.84
N ILE A 48 6.17 12.15 5.09
CA ILE A 48 7.35 12.08 5.96
C ILE A 48 7.02 12.61 7.36
N ALA A 49 7.81 12.25 8.37
CA ALA A 49 7.68 12.83 9.70
C ALA A 49 8.19 14.29 9.73
N ALA A 50 7.76 15.08 10.71
CA ALA A 50 8.17 16.48 10.84
C ALA A 50 9.68 16.61 11.11
N GLU A 51 10.25 15.69 11.89
CA GLU A 51 11.70 15.62 12.12
C GLU A 51 12.51 15.29 10.86
N ASP A 52 11.90 14.62 9.89
CA ASP A 52 12.53 14.26 8.63
C ASP A 52 12.42 15.38 7.59
N VAL A 53 11.70 16.47 7.86
CA VAL A 53 11.58 17.60 6.91
C VAL A 53 12.94 18.18 6.55
N ASP A 54 13.81 18.37 7.55
CA ASP A 54 15.14 18.93 7.33
C ASP A 54 16.05 17.94 6.61
N SER A 55 15.99 16.65 6.97
CA SER A 55 16.79 15.60 6.35
C SER A 55 16.35 15.35 4.90
N GLU A 56 15.04 15.40 4.64
CA GLU A 56 14.44 15.25 3.33
C GLU A 56 14.71 16.46 2.43
N SER A 57 14.64 17.67 2.98
CA SER A 57 15.03 18.89 2.29
C SER A 57 16.52 18.88 1.94
N GLN A 58 17.37 18.41 2.86
CA GLN A 58 18.80 18.21 2.58
C GLN A 58 19.03 17.11 1.53
N ARG A 59 18.26 16.02 1.56
CA ARG A 59 18.31 14.94 0.55
C ARG A 59 18.01 15.48 -0.83
N LEU A 60 16.95 16.30 -0.95
CA LEU A 60 16.60 16.98 -2.20
C LEU A 60 17.73 17.91 -2.66
N LEU A 61 18.19 18.82 -1.79
CA LEU A 61 19.21 19.81 -2.14
C LEU A 61 20.54 19.16 -2.53
N SER A 62 20.92 18.06 -1.85
CA SER A 62 22.10 17.28 -2.20
C SER A 62 21.96 16.61 -3.56
N ALA A 63 20.79 16.06 -3.87
CA ALA A 63 20.53 15.48 -5.19
C ALA A 63 20.61 16.55 -6.29
N MET A 64 19.94 17.69 -6.12
CA MET A 64 19.97 18.79 -7.07
C MET A 64 21.38 19.35 -7.27
N ALA A 65 22.19 19.42 -6.21
CA ALA A 65 23.59 19.83 -6.29
C ALA A 65 24.44 18.83 -7.09
N SER A 66 24.26 17.52 -6.87
CA SER A 66 24.95 16.47 -7.63
C SER A 66 24.63 16.55 -9.12
N THR A 67 23.34 16.59 -9.46
CA THR A 67 22.87 16.69 -10.86
C THR A 67 23.42 17.96 -11.54
N ARG A 68 23.49 19.08 -10.80
CA ARG A 68 24.06 20.33 -11.31
C ARG A 68 25.54 20.18 -11.64
N ASP A 69 26.31 19.59 -10.74
CA ASP A 69 27.76 19.43 -10.91
C ASP A 69 28.07 18.44 -12.05
N GLU A 70 27.23 17.41 -12.23
CA GLU A 70 27.27 16.51 -13.39
C GLU A 70 26.99 17.24 -14.71
N LEU A 71 25.94 18.08 -14.77
CA LEU A 71 25.64 18.87 -15.97
C LEU A 71 26.79 19.83 -16.33
N ARG A 72 27.43 20.44 -15.34
CA ARG A 72 28.63 21.28 -15.55
C ARG A 72 29.81 20.46 -16.05
N ALA A 73 30.05 19.30 -15.47
CA ALA A 73 31.10 18.40 -15.93
C ALA A 73 30.87 17.92 -17.37
N MET A 74 29.60 17.68 -17.76
CA MET A 74 29.25 17.36 -19.15
C MET A 74 29.59 18.51 -20.10
N VAL A 75 29.32 19.77 -19.72
CA VAL A 75 29.70 20.95 -20.51
C VAL A 75 31.22 21.01 -20.72
N ASP A 76 32.00 20.76 -19.66
CA ASP A 76 33.46 20.81 -19.71
C ASP A 76 34.08 19.67 -20.54
N GLN A 77 33.38 18.54 -20.66
CA GLN A 77 33.82 17.35 -21.38
C GLN A 77 33.27 17.26 -22.82
N LEU A 78 32.53 18.27 -23.30
CA LEU A 78 31.99 18.26 -24.66
C LEU A 78 33.13 18.21 -25.70
N PRO A 79 33.07 17.28 -26.66
CA PRO A 79 34.08 17.17 -27.70
C PRO A 79 34.02 18.37 -28.66
N VAL A 80 35.14 18.66 -29.33
CA VAL A 80 35.31 19.87 -30.18
C VAL A 80 34.33 19.93 -31.36
N ASP A 81 33.82 18.77 -31.79
CA ASP A 81 32.83 18.60 -32.85
C ASP A 81 31.38 18.55 -32.35
N ALA A 82 31.14 18.77 -31.05
CA ALA A 82 29.79 18.83 -30.49
C ALA A 82 28.95 19.96 -31.13
N PRO A 83 27.65 19.73 -31.37
CA PRO A 83 26.71 20.78 -31.75
C PRO A 83 26.81 22.02 -30.87
N ARG A 84 26.84 23.20 -31.50
CA ARG A 84 27.07 24.49 -30.80
C ARG A 84 25.97 24.83 -29.80
N GLU A 85 24.80 24.21 -29.94
CA GLU A 85 23.64 24.42 -29.07
C GLU A 85 23.70 23.62 -27.77
N LEU A 86 24.50 22.56 -27.67
CA LEU A 86 24.50 21.65 -26.51
C LEU A 86 25.03 22.29 -25.23
N ALA A 87 26.15 23.01 -25.31
CA ALA A 87 26.71 23.69 -24.13
C ALA A 87 25.74 24.73 -23.55
N PRO A 88 25.11 25.61 -24.36
CA PRO A 88 24.04 26.49 -23.88
C PRO A 88 22.86 25.76 -23.24
N ILE A 89 22.37 24.66 -23.82
CA ILE A 89 21.24 23.90 -23.27
C ILE A 89 21.57 23.35 -21.88
N LEU A 90 22.71 22.67 -21.75
CA LEU A 90 23.16 22.10 -20.46
C LEU A 90 23.43 23.19 -19.42
N THR A 91 23.92 24.36 -19.85
CA THR A 91 24.12 25.52 -18.97
C THR A 91 22.78 26.05 -18.45
N VAL A 92 21.76 26.16 -19.30
CA VAL A 92 20.41 26.56 -18.89
C VAL A 92 19.82 25.55 -17.91
N HIS A 93 19.97 24.25 -18.19
CA HIS A 93 19.54 23.16 -17.30
C HIS A 93 20.21 23.27 -15.92
N SER A 94 21.52 23.51 -15.86
CA SER A 94 22.21 23.75 -14.58
C SER A 94 21.67 24.99 -13.84
N LEU A 95 21.24 26.04 -14.52
CA LEU A 95 20.69 27.24 -13.88
C LEU A 95 19.29 27.00 -13.33
N LEU A 96 18.47 26.17 -13.98
CA LEU A 96 17.13 25.81 -13.51
C LEU A 96 17.17 25.04 -12.18
N LEU A 97 18.23 24.25 -11.95
CA LEU A 97 18.46 23.55 -10.68
C LEU A 97 18.76 24.48 -9.50
N ASP A 98 19.24 25.70 -9.77
CA ASP A 98 19.49 26.72 -8.73
C ASP A 98 18.31 27.70 -8.61
N ASP A 99 17.24 27.55 -9.41
CA ASP A 99 16.09 28.45 -9.38
C ASP A 99 15.34 28.34 -8.05
N PRO A 100 15.17 29.44 -7.29
CA PRO A 100 14.39 29.45 -6.04
C PRO A 100 12.94 28.97 -6.21
N MET A 101 12.32 29.21 -7.37
CA MET A 101 10.96 28.74 -7.64
C MET A 101 10.89 27.22 -7.78
N LEU A 102 11.99 26.54 -8.10
CA LEU A 102 12.05 25.09 -8.10
C LEU A 102 12.56 24.59 -6.74
N THR A 103 13.71 25.07 -6.28
CA THR A 103 14.38 24.60 -5.06
C THR A 103 13.61 24.96 -3.79
N GLN A 104 13.43 26.25 -3.50
CA GLN A 104 12.83 26.71 -2.25
C GLN A 104 11.35 26.33 -2.15
N GLN A 105 10.62 26.36 -3.27
CA GLN A 105 9.21 25.95 -3.27
C GLN A 105 9.04 24.45 -3.12
N THR A 106 9.95 23.63 -3.66
CA THR A 106 9.91 22.18 -3.38
C THR A 106 10.19 21.91 -1.92
N CYS A 107 11.19 22.56 -1.31
CA CYS A 107 11.43 22.47 0.13
C CYS A 107 10.23 22.97 0.96
N ALA A 108 9.55 24.03 0.50
CA ALA A 108 8.33 24.51 1.15
C ALA A 108 7.20 23.47 1.08
N ILE A 109 7.02 22.77 -0.05
CA ILE A 109 6.04 21.68 -0.15
C ILE A 109 6.40 20.53 0.80
N ILE A 110 7.68 20.16 0.90
CA ILE A 110 8.17 19.16 1.86
C ILE A 110 7.83 19.61 3.29
N ALA A 111 8.13 20.86 3.65
CA ALA A 111 7.94 21.38 4.99
C ALA A 111 6.47 21.60 5.38
N GLU A 112 5.65 22.12 4.47
CA GLU A 112 4.25 22.46 4.75
C GLU A 112 3.34 21.23 4.64
N ARG A 113 3.60 20.36 3.67
CA ARG A 113 2.72 19.22 3.36
C ARG A 113 3.26 17.89 3.82
N HIS A 114 4.48 17.86 4.34
CA HIS A 114 5.15 16.65 4.81
C HIS A 114 5.17 15.56 3.74
N TYR A 115 5.49 15.93 2.50
CA TYR A 115 5.61 14.96 1.41
C TYR A 115 7.06 14.56 1.19
N ASN A 116 7.26 13.34 0.69
CA ASN A 116 8.56 12.92 0.20
C ASN A 116 9.04 13.81 -0.96
N ALA A 117 10.36 13.97 -1.06
CA ALA A 117 11.03 14.87 -1.98
C ALA A 117 10.63 14.62 -3.44
N GLU A 118 10.45 13.36 -3.83
CA GLU A 118 10.11 12.99 -5.20
C GLU A 118 8.73 13.51 -5.59
N TRP A 119 7.74 13.35 -4.71
CA TRP A 119 6.40 13.86 -4.93
C TRP A 119 6.34 15.39 -4.92
N ALA A 120 7.07 16.02 -3.98
CA ALA A 120 7.16 17.47 -3.88
C ALA A 120 7.77 18.09 -5.15
N LEU A 121 8.89 17.52 -5.64
CA LEU A 121 9.59 18.01 -6.82
C LEU A 121 8.75 17.82 -8.09
N THR A 122 8.05 16.70 -8.20
CA THR A 122 7.16 16.41 -9.33
C THR A 122 5.96 17.36 -9.36
N SER A 123 5.35 17.58 -8.19
CA SER A 123 4.23 18.53 -8.03
C SER A 123 4.65 19.94 -8.40
N GLN A 124 5.80 20.41 -7.91
CA GLN A 124 6.31 21.74 -8.22
C GLN A 124 6.74 21.88 -9.68
N GLY A 125 7.41 20.86 -10.23
CA GLY A 125 7.79 20.82 -11.63
C GLY A 125 6.55 20.90 -12.54
N GLN A 126 5.48 20.17 -12.22
CA GLN A 126 4.25 20.22 -13.00
C GLN A 126 3.56 21.59 -12.92
N MET A 127 3.51 22.20 -11.73
CA MET A 127 2.98 23.55 -11.54
C MET A 127 3.76 24.59 -12.36
N LEU A 128 5.09 24.53 -12.34
CA LEU A 128 5.94 25.42 -13.13
C LEU A 128 5.71 25.23 -14.63
N VAL A 129 5.62 23.98 -15.10
CA VAL A 129 5.37 23.73 -16.53
C VAL A 129 4.00 24.24 -16.96
N GLU A 130 2.97 24.10 -16.13
CA GLU A 130 1.64 24.68 -16.38
C GLU A 130 1.70 26.21 -16.44
N GLN A 131 2.42 26.86 -15.52
CA GLN A 131 2.62 28.32 -15.56
C GLN A 131 3.36 28.78 -16.81
N PHE A 132 4.44 28.11 -17.20
CA PHE A 132 5.18 28.43 -18.43
C PHE A 132 4.34 28.21 -19.68
N SER A 133 3.46 27.19 -19.70
CA SER A 133 2.57 26.90 -20.84
C SER A 133 1.52 28.00 -21.09
N GLN A 134 1.20 28.79 -20.07
CA GLN A 134 0.23 29.89 -20.12
C GLN A 134 0.87 31.23 -20.51
N MET A 135 2.19 31.28 -20.69
CA MET A 135 2.89 32.50 -21.11
C MET A 135 2.75 32.73 -22.62
N GLU A 136 2.48 33.97 -23.02
CA GLU A 136 2.32 34.35 -24.43
C GLU A 136 3.66 34.24 -25.20
N ASP A 137 4.78 34.42 -24.51
CA ASP A 137 6.13 34.34 -25.06
C ASP A 137 6.56 32.90 -25.39
N GLU A 138 6.94 32.67 -26.65
CA GLU A 138 7.36 31.37 -27.19
C GLU A 138 8.64 30.84 -26.56
N TYR A 139 9.60 31.71 -26.24
CA TYR A 139 10.86 31.33 -25.58
C TYR A 139 10.64 30.92 -24.12
N LEU A 140 9.69 31.54 -23.42
CA LEU A 140 9.31 31.15 -22.06
C LEU A 140 8.54 29.82 -22.02
N ARG A 141 7.75 29.52 -23.05
CA ARG A 141 7.11 28.20 -23.21
C ARG A 141 8.11 27.07 -23.43
N GLU A 142 9.17 27.30 -24.21
CA GLU A 142 10.26 26.32 -24.39
C GLU A 142 11.02 26.03 -23.09
N ARG A 143 11.23 27.04 -22.23
CA ARG A 143 11.84 26.84 -20.89
C ARG A 143 11.04 25.92 -19.96
N GLY A 144 9.70 25.90 -20.09
CA GLY A 144 8.87 24.93 -19.37
C GLY A 144 9.17 23.48 -19.79
N ALA A 145 9.53 23.25 -21.06
CA ALA A 145 9.93 21.92 -21.53
C ALA A 145 11.31 21.49 -20.98
N ASP A 146 12.23 22.44 -20.79
CA ASP A 146 13.55 22.20 -20.19
C ASP A 146 13.46 21.77 -18.71
N VAL A 147 12.60 22.42 -17.91
CA VAL A 147 12.32 22.02 -16.52
C VAL A 147 11.79 20.58 -16.44
N ARG A 148 10.86 20.25 -17.34
CA ARG A 148 10.32 18.88 -17.47
C ARG A 148 11.42 17.88 -17.81
N GLN A 149 12.34 18.23 -18.71
CA GLN A 149 13.41 17.36 -19.17
C GLN A 149 14.46 17.07 -18.08
N LEU A 150 14.70 18.03 -17.18
CA LEU A 150 15.67 17.90 -16.10
C LEU A 150 15.18 17.00 -14.96
N VAL A 151 13.93 17.17 -14.54
CA VAL A 151 13.26 16.24 -13.61
C VAL A 151 13.19 14.83 -14.22
N LEU A 152 13.07 14.71 -15.54
CA LEU A 152 13.09 13.40 -16.20
C LEU A 152 14.47 12.73 -16.22
N ALA A 153 15.59 13.46 -16.10
CA ALA A 153 16.94 12.91 -16.26
C ALA A 153 17.46 12.22 -14.98
N GLU A 154 17.41 12.89 -13.83
CA GLU A 154 17.78 12.32 -12.51
C GLU A 154 16.94 11.08 -12.16
N TYR A 155 15.70 11.05 -12.64
CA TYR A 155 14.79 9.93 -12.43
C TYR A 155 15.05 8.76 -13.37
N ARG A 156 15.70 8.96 -14.53
CA ARG A 156 15.95 7.85 -15.47
C ARG A 156 16.92 6.83 -14.91
N GLU A 157 18.02 7.26 -14.30
CA GLU A 157 18.99 6.31 -13.73
C GLU A 157 18.40 5.55 -12.54
N ARG A 158 17.73 6.25 -11.61
CA ARG A 158 17.06 5.62 -10.47
C ARG A 158 15.91 4.72 -10.89
N GLN A 159 15.15 5.10 -11.91
CA GLN A 159 14.05 4.28 -12.45
C GLN A 159 14.58 3.08 -13.23
N GLU A 160 15.70 3.19 -13.93
CA GLU A 160 16.35 2.04 -14.55
C GLU A 160 16.89 1.07 -13.49
N ALA A 161 17.52 1.58 -12.44
CA ALA A 161 17.95 0.77 -11.31
C ALA A 161 16.77 0.06 -10.64
N TYR A 162 15.70 0.82 -10.31
CA TYR A 162 14.47 0.26 -9.74
C TYR A 162 13.80 -0.74 -10.68
N ARG A 163 13.69 -0.46 -11.99
CA ARG A 163 13.11 -1.40 -12.96
C ARG A 163 13.94 -2.67 -13.09
N ARG A 164 15.27 -2.58 -13.06
CA ARG A 164 16.16 -3.75 -13.06
C ARG A 164 15.93 -4.58 -11.79
N GLU A 165 15.92 -3.92 -10.63
CA GLU A 165 15.66 -4.59 -9.35
C GLU A 165 14.27 -5.25 -9.31
N ARG A 166 13.22 -4.57 -9.77
CA ARG A 166 11.87 -5.16 -9.86
C ARG A 166 11.80 -6.32 -10.86
N ALA A 167 12.48 -6.21 -12.00
CA ALA A 167 12.55 -7.31 -12.98
C ALA A 167 13.30 -8.53 -12.42
N GLU A 168 14.33 -8.33 -11.59
CA GLU A 168 15.01 -9.41 -10.88
C GLU A 168 14.08 -10.08 -9.85
N LEU A 169 13.31 -9.27 -9.11
CA LEU A 169 12.33 -9.76 -8.12
C LEU A 169 11.15 -10.50 -8.75
N GLU A 170 10.72 -10.12 -9.95
CA GLU A 170 9.65 -10.81 -10.68
C GLU A 170 9.99 -12.28 -10.96
N ALA A 171 11.28 -12.63 -11.03
CA ALA A 171 11.70 -14.04 -11.12
C ALA A 171 11.34 -14.87 -9.88
N LEU A 172 11.10 -14.23 -8.74
CA LEU A 172 10.67 -14.87 -7.49
C LEU A 172 9.16 -15.11 -7.42
N LEU A 173 8.37 -14.61 -8.37
CA LEU A 173 6.90 -14.65 -8.28
C LEU A 173 6.37 -16.07 -8.05
N ASP A 174 6.80 -17.02 -8.89
CA ASP A 174 6.38 -18.42 -8.83
C ASP A 174 7.23 -19.30 -7.88
N ALA A 175 8.31 -18.75 -7.31
CA ALA A 175 9.15 -19.48 -6.36
C ALA A 175 8.39 -19.75 -5.04
N PRO A 176 8.60 -20.87 -4.35
CA PRO A 176 8.01 -21.06 -3.03
C PRO A 176 8.73 -20.18 -1.99
N ALA A 177 7.99 -19.59 -1.04
CA ALA A 177 8.56 -18.83 0.07
C ALA A 177 9.04 -19.80 1.17
N VAL A 178 10.30 -20.23 1.07
CA VAL A 178 10.91 -21.21 1.97
C VAL A 178 12.33 -20.76 2.31
N THR A 179 12.67 -20.80 3.60
CA THR A 179 14.03 -20.48 4.07
C THR A 179 15.04 -21.55 3.62
N LEU A 180 16.33 -21.22 3.66
CA LEU A 180 17.41 -22.16 3.28
C LEU A 180 17.43 -23.45 4.13
N ASP A 181 16.93 -23.40 5.36
CA ASP A 181 16.78 -24.54 6.27
C ASP A 181 15.40 -25.22 6.22
N GLY A 182 14.54 -24.82 5.28
CA GLY A 182 13.30 -25.55 4.95
C GLY A 182 12.04 -25.10 5.69
N ILE A 183 12.04 -23.93 6.32
CA ILE A 183 10.85 -23.37 6.98
C ILE A 183 9.96 -22.73 5.92
N ASN A 184 8.74 -23.22 5.78
CA ASN A 184 7.74 -22.62 4.90
C ASN A 184 7.19 -21.33 5.51
N VAL A 185 7.17 -20.27 4.72
CA VAL A 185 6.64 -18.95 5.07
C VAL A 185 5.43 -18.66 4.17
N ARG A 186 4.37 -18.07 4.72
CA ARG A 186 3.24 -17.57 3.93
C ARG A 186 3.36 -16.06 3.78
N LEU A 187 3.25 -15.59 2.55
CA LEU A 187 3.27 -14.17 2.22
C LEU A 187 1.88 -13.75 1.75
N GLU A 188 1.13 -13.12 2.64
CA GLU A 188 -0.24 -12.68 2.41
C GLU A 188 -0.29 -11.17 2.12
N ALA A 189 -1.38 -10.72 1.50
CA ALA A 189 -1.56 -9.30 1.20
C ALA A 189 -2.55 -8.61 2.15
N ASN A 190 -2.27 -7.35 2.45
CA ASN A 190 -3.21 -6.39 3.01
C ASN A 190 -3.97 -5.71 1.87
N ILE A 191 -5.29 -5.63 1.97
CA ILE A 191 -6.15 -4.93 1.02
C ILE A 191 -7.17 -4.05 1.74
N GLU A 192 -7.61 -3.02 1.05
CA GLU A 192 -8.67 -2.10 1.48
C GLU A 192 -9.90 -2.19 0.59
N LEU A 193 -9.71 -2.53 -0.69
CA LEU A 193 -10.80 -2.63 -1.66
C LEU A 193 -10.93 -4.06 -2.22
N PRO A 194 -12.16 -4.54 -2.53
CA PRO A 194 -12.35 -5.86 -3.10
C PRO A 194 -11.59 -6.12 -4.41
N GLU A 195 -11.41 -5.07 -5.22
CA GLU A 195 -10.73 -5.12 -6.52
C GLU A 195 -9.23 -5.42 -6.40
N GLU A 196 -8.63 -5.13 -5.25
CA GLU A 196 -7.21 -5.36 -4.98
C GLU A 196 -6.87 -6.84 -4.79
N ALA A 197 -7.86 -7.70 -4.50
CA ALA A 197 -7.64 -9.13 -4.30
C ALA A 197 -7.05 -9.81 -5.54
N GLU A 198 -7.48 -9.41 -6.74
CA GLU A 198 -6.91 -9.94 -7.99
C GLU A 198 -5.49 -9.43 -8.24
N LEU A 199 -5.20 -8.18 -7.84
CA LEU A 199 -3.85 -7.60 -7.93
C LEU A 199 -2.89 -8.29 -6.97
N ALA A 200 -3.33 -8.55 -5.74
CA ALA A 200 -2.58 -9.31 -4.74
C ALA A 200 -2.21 -10.72 -5.25
N LEU A 201 -3.15 -11.42 -5.88
CA LEU A 201 -2.87 -12.72 -6.49
C LEU A 201 -1.84 -12.64 -7.62
N LYS A 202 -1.96 -11.63 -8.50
CA LYS A 202 -0.99 -11.40 -9.57
C LYS A 202 0.39 -11.03 -9.03
N ALA A 203 0.46 -10.41 -7.86
CA ALA A 203 1.69 -10.10 -7.14
C ALA A 203 2.26 -11.30 -6.34
N GLY A 204 1.64 -12.48 -6.42
CA GLY A 204 2.17 -13.72 -5.83
C GLY A 204 1.70 -13.99 -4.39
N ALA A 205 0.63 -13.35 -3.92
CA ALA A 205 0.14 -13.56 -2.56
C ALA A 205 -0.39 -14.99 -2.30
N ASP A 206 -0.06 -15.53 -1.13
CA ASP A 206 -0.55 -16.81 -0.63
C ASP A 206 -1.98 -16.75 -0.08
N GLY A 207 -2.46 -15.54 0.20
CA GLY A 207 -3.74 -15.26 0.83
C GLY A 207 -3.94 -13.76 1.01
N ILE A 208 -5.07 -13.40 1.61
CA ILE A 208 -5.30 -12.06 2.17
C ILE A 208 -5.18 -12.18 3.68
N GLY A 209 -4.17 -11.58 4.27
CA GLY A 209 -3.92 -11.63 5.72
C GLY A 209 -4.60 -10.49 6.46
N LEU A 210 -5.00 -9.44 5.74
CA LEU A 210 -5.86 -8.38 6.27
C LEU A 210 -6.69 -7.73 5.17
N PHE A 211 -8.00 -7.93 5.20
CA PHE A 211 -8.96 -7.09 4.51
C PHE A 211 -9.56 -6.08 5.49
N ARG A 212 -9.19 -4.82 5.32
CA ARG A 212 -9.73 -3.65 6.03
C ARG A 212 -11.15 -3.37 5.56
N SER A 213 -12.14 -3.47 6.46
CA SER A 213 -13.56 -3.32 6.09
C SER A 213 -14.09 -1.89 6.20
N GLU A 214 -13.27 -0.95 6.67
CA GLU A 214 -13.69 0.41 7.01
C GLU A 214 -14.14 1.21 5.78
N PHE A 215 -13.63 0.91 4.58
CA PHE A 215 -14.03 1.57 3.35
C PHE A 215 -15.54 1.46 3.08
N LEU A 216 -16.19 0.38 3.55
CA LEU A 216 -17.64 0.17 3.40
C LEU A 216 -18.45 1.19 4.21
N PHE A 217 -17.84 1.76 5.25
CA PHE A 217 -18.46 2.60 6.24
C PHE A 217 -18.02 4.07 6.12
N MET A 218 -16.87 4.39 5.52
CA MET A 218 -16.40 5.78 5.41
C MET A 218 -17.03 6.54 4.23
N GLY A 219 -17.13 7.86 4.35
CA GLY A 219 -17.47 8.76 3.24
C GLY A 219 -18.91 8.66 2.71
N ARG A 220 -19.84 8.14 3.51
CA ARG A 220 -21.25 7.94 3.16
C ARG A 220 -22.21 8.47 4.23
N THR A 221 -23.47 8.66 3.86
CA THR A 221 -24.54 9.15 4.75
C THR A 221 -25.25 8.03 5.50
N ASP A 222 -25.41 6.87 4.86
CA ASP A 222 -26.16 5.73 5.41
C ASP A 222 -25.22 4.55 5.67
N LEU A 223 -25.49 3.76 6.71
CA LEU A 223 -24.72 2.55 7.00
C LEU A 223 -24.84 1.51 5.86
N PRO A 224 -23.76 0.77 5.53
CA PRO A 224 -23.80 -0.26 4.51
C PRO A 224 -24.74 -1.39 4.93
N SER A 225 -25.65 -1.75 4.03
CA SER A 225 -26.56 -2.87 4.18
C SER A 225 -25.81 -4.21 4.23
N GLU A 226 -26.45 -5.24 4.79
CA GLU A 226 -25.93 -6.61 4.81
C GLU A 226 -25.58 -7.11 3.39
N GLN A 227 -26.38 -6.73 2.39
CA GLN A 227 -26.19 -7.16 1.01
C GLN A 227 -24.93 -6.54 0.39
N GLU A 228 -24.72 -5.24 0.56
CA GLU A 228 -23.50 -4.54 0.10
C GLU A 228 -22.25 -5.15 0.73
N GLN A 229 -22.28 -5.38 2.05
CA GLN A 229 -21.17 -6.00 2.77
C GLN A 229 -20.91 -7.44 2.29
N TYR A 230 -21.97 -8.25 2.12
CA TYR A 230 -21.85 -9.62 1.60
C TYR A 230 -21.25 -9.66 0.19
N GLU A 231 -21.64 -8.74 -0.68
CA GLU A 231 -21.10 -8.64 -2.04
C GLU A 231 -19.61 -8.31 -2.04
N ALA A 232 -19.19 -7.35 -1.21
CA ALA A 232 -17.78 -7.01 -1.04
C ALA A 232 -16.96 -8.19 -0.52
N TYR A 233 -17.38 -8.82 0.59
CA TYR A 233 -16.67 -9.95 1.18
C TYR A 233 -16.64 -11.16 0.24
N SER A 234 -17.78 -11.52 -0.37
CA SER A 234 -17.85 -12.67 -1.28
C SER A 234 -17.04 -12.49 -2.56
N ARG A 235 -16.88 -11.24 -3.05
CA ARG A 235 -16.00 -10.95 -4.19
C ARG A 235 -14.56 -11.31 -3.88
N VAL A 236 -14.04 -10.89 -2.73
CA VAL A 236 -12.67 -11.22 -2.29
C VAL A 236 -12.50 -12.73 -2.12
N VAL A 237 -13.41 -13.39 -1.40
CA VAL A 237 -13.33 -14.85 -1.16
C VAL A 237 -13.30 -15.64 -2.47
N LYS A 238 -14.13 -15.26 -3.45
CA LYS A 238 -14.15 -15.90 -4.77
C LYS A 238 -12.89 -15.61 -5.57
N ALA A 239 -12.40 -14.37 -5.55
CA ALA A 239 -11.19 -13.96 -6.24
C ALA A 239 -9.98 -14.79 -5.78
N MET A 240 -9.91 -15.09 -4.48
CA MET A 240 -8.81 -15.84 -3.86
C MET A 240 -8.80 -17.35 -4.13
N LYS A 241 -9.80 -17.91 -4.84
CA LYS A 241 -9.81 -19.30 -5.36
C LYS A 241 -9.42 -20.36 -4.32
N GLY A 242 -9.93 -20.22 -3.09
CA GLY A 242 -9.70 -21.16 -2.00
C GLY A 242 -8.47 -20.88 -1.12
N LYS A 243 -7.68 -19.85 -1.45
CA LYS A 243 -6.68 -19.30 -0.53
C LYS A 243 -7.35 -18.59 0.65
N VAL A 244 -6.61 -18.45 1.74
CA VAL A 244 -7.08 -17.85 2.98
C VAL A 244 -7.48 -16.39 2.75
N VAL A 245 -8.60 -15.98 3.36
CA VAL A 245 -9.04 -14.57 3.39
C VAL A 245 -9.37 -14.18 4.82
N THR A 246 -8.55 -13.31 5.39
CA THR A 246 -8.74 -12.72 6.71
C THR A 246 -9.45 -11.38 6.58
N ILE A 247 -10.66 -11.29 7.11
CA ILE A 247 -11.48 -10.08 7.09
C ILE A 247 -11.57 -9.53 8.50
N ARG A 248 -11.11 -8.30 8.67
CA ARG A 248 -11.19 -7.60 9.94
C ARG A 248 -12.57 -6.98 10.11
N THR A 249 -13.22 -7.19 11.25
CA THR A 249 -14.45 -6.47 11.58
C THR A 249 -14.16 -4.98 11.73
N LEU A 250 -15.19 -4.16 11.76
CA LEU A 250 -15.06 -2.70 11.74
C LEU A 250 -14.09 -2.16 12.82
N ASP A 251 -13.06 -1.43 12.41
CA ASP A 251 -12.14 -0.66 13.28
C ASP A 251 -12.27 0.84 13.02
N ILE A 252 -13.38 1.41 13.48
CA ILE A 252 -13.64 2.85 13.47
C ILE A 252 -13.97 3.31 14.90
N GLY A 253 -13.63 4.55 15.24
CA GLY A 253 -13.98 5.21 16.50
C GLY A 253 -15.20 6.12 16.40
N ALA A 254 -15.84 6.41 17.54
CA ALA A 254 -16.98 7.34 17.64
C ALA A 254 -16.64 8.81 17.28
N ASP A 255 -15.35 9.12 17.11
CA ASP A 255 -14.81 10.40 16.65
C ASP A 255 -14.85 10.57 15.12
N LYS A 256 -14.90 9.45 14.38
CA LYS A 256 -15.02 9.43 12.91
C LYS A 256 -16.46 9.18 12.46
N THR A 257 -17.44 9.70 13.20
CA THR A 257 -18.84 9.33 13.04
C THR A 257 -19.44 9.74 11.70
N LEU A 258 -20.22 8.78 11.20
CA LEU A 258 -21.14 8.80 10.06
C LEU A 258 -22.36 9.73 10.24
N ASP A 259 -22.60 10.23 11.46
CA ASP A 259 -23.85 10.91 11.84
C ASP A 259 -23.71 12.41 12.17
N GLY A 260 -22.56 13.05 11.88
CA GLY A 260 -22.41 14.52 12.02
C GLY A 260 -22.38 15.08 13.46
N ASP A 261 -22.85 14.35 14.46
CA ASP A 261 -22.69 14.68 15.89
C ASP A 261 -21.44 13.98 16.45
N ALA A 262 -20.27 14.57 16.20
CA ALA A 262 -19.03 14.14 16.81
C ALA A 262 -19.02 14.52 18.30
N THR A 263 -19.22 13.54 19.19
CA THR A 263 -18.67 13.65 20.53
C THR A 263 -17.17 13.46 20.40
N VAL A 264 -16.42 14.57 20.27
CA VAL A 264 -14.96 14.54 20.15
C VAL A 264 -14.40 13.95 21.45
N ALA A 265 -14.14 12.64 21.44
CA ALA A 265 -13.45 11.99 22.53
C ALA A 265 -12.07 12.63 22.69
N THR A 266 -11.67 12.93 23.93
CA THR A 266 -10.38 13.59 24.21
C THR A 266 -9.19 12.79 23.68
N ASN A 267 -9.29 11.45 23.70
CA ASN A 267 -8.28 10.54 23.16
C ASN A 267 -8.96 9.45 22.33
N PRO A 268 -9.23 9.69 21.04
CA PRO A 268 -9.97 8.74 20.22
C PRO A 268 -9.33 7.35 20.14
N ALA A 269 -8.00 7.29 20.06
CA ALA A 269 -7.25 6.05 20.08
C ALA A 269 -7.51 5.21 21.35
N LEU A 270 -7.84 5.84 22.49
CA LEU A 270 -8.14 5.14 23.75
C LEU A 270 -9.65 4.99 24.02
N GLY A 271 -10.49 5.45 23.09
CA GLY A 271 -11.93 5.62 23.28
C GLY A 271 -12.80 4.45 22.81
N LEU A 272 -14.05 4.79 22.49
CA LEU A 272 -15.05 3.87 21.94
C LEU A 272 -14.76 3.65 20.44
N ARG A 273 -13.90 2.67 20.15
CA ARG A 273 -13.56 2.24 18.79
C ARG A 273 -13.63 0.74 18.61
N ALA A 274 -13.62 0.30 17.35
CA ALA A 274 -13.42 -1.09 16.98
C ALA A 274 -14.43 -2.04 17.65
N ILE A 275 -13.96 -3.12 18.28
CA ILE A 275 -14.85 -4.07 18.97
C ILE A 275 -15.72 -3.41 20.04
N ARG A 276 -15.22 -2.39 20.74
CA ARG A 276 -15.99 -1.68 21.76
C ARG A 276 -17.17 -0.94 21.14
N TYR A 277 -16.93 -0.26 20.01
CA TYR A 277 -17.97 0.39 19.24
C TYR A 277 -18.97 -0.63 18.65
N CYS A 278 -18.47 -1.75 18.13
CA CYS A 278 -19.30 -2.84 17.61
C CYS A 278 -20.23 -3.44 18.69
N LEU A 279 -19.74 -3.62 19.91
CA LEU A 279 -20.53 -4.15 21.03
C LEU A 279 -21.54 -3.11 21.57
N ASP A 280 -21.23 -1.82 21.48
CA ASP A 280 -22.17 -0.72 21.81
C ASP A 280 -23.27 -0.56 20.74
N LYS A 281 -22.97 -0.92 19.49
CA LYS A 281 -23.89 -0.85 18.34
C LYS A 281 -24.23 -2.25 17.79
N PRO A 282 -24.97 -3.08 18.56
CA PRO A 282 -25.15 -4.50 18.24
C PRO A 282 -25.86 -4.76 16.91
N GLU A 283 -26.81 -3.92 16.48
CA GLU A 283 -27.50 -4.10 15.20
C GLU A 283 -26.58 -3.88 13.98
N MET A 284 -25.72 -2.87 14.06
CA MET A 284 -24.69 -2.61 13.04
C MET A 284 -23.70 -3.77 12.98
N PHE A 285 -23.23 -4.23 14.15
CA PHE A 285 -22.30 -5.34 14.21
C PHE A 285 -22.92 -6.64 13.71
N ALA A 286 -24.16 -6.95 14.12
CA ALA A 286 -24.90 -8.12 13.65
C ALA A 286 -25.05 -8.11 12.11
N THR A 287 -25.28 -6.94 11.51
CA THR A 287 -25.32 -6.77 10.05
C THR A 287 -24.01 -7.19 9.38
N GLN A 288 -22.87 -6.75 9.93
CA GLN A 288 -21.55 -7.17 9.44
C GLN A 288 -21.31 -8.67 9.62
N LEU A 289 -21.64 -9.22 10.79
CA LEU A 289 -21.45 -10.64 11.08
C LEU A 289 -22.30 -11.55 10.18
N ARG A 290 -23.56 -11.18 9.92
CA ARG A 290 -24.42 -11.91 8.98
C ARG A 290 -23.83 -11.90 7.56
N ALA A 291 -23.33 -10.75 7.10
CA ALA A 291 -22.67 -10.64 5.80
C ALA A 291 -21.41 -11.54 5.71
N LEU A 292 -20.58 -11.58 6.75
CA LEU A 292 -19.40 -12.46 6.84
C LEU A 292 -19.80 -13.95 6.78
N LEU A 293 -20.78 -14.36 7.59
CA LEU A 293 -21.29 -15.73 7.61
C LEU A 293 -21.84 -16.16 6.24
N ARG A 294 -22.58 -15.26 5.57
CA ARG A 294 -23.05 -15.48 4.19
C ARG A 294 -21.89 -15.59 3.21
N ALA A 295 -20.84 -14.79 3.35
CA ALA A 295 -19.67 -14.85 2.47
C ALA A 295 -18.87 -16.17 2.63
N SER A 296 -18.85 -16.75 3.83
CA SER A 296 -18.14 -18.00 4.14
C SER A 296 -18.65 -19.24 3.37
N GLN A 297 -19.82 -19.14 2.71
CA GLN A 297 -20.29 -20.21 1.82
C GLN A 297 -19.39 -20.38 0.57
N HIS A 298 -18.64 -19.35 0.21
CA HIS A 298 -17.80 -19.32 -1.00
C HIS A 298 -16.36 -19.79 -0.73
N GLY A 299 -15.99 -20.02 0.54
CA GLY A 299 -14.64 -20.41 0.94
C GLY A 299 -14.42 -20.23 2.44
N GLN A 300 -13.36 -20.83 2.99
CA GLN A 300 -13.02 -20.62 4.39
C GLN A 300 -12.54 -19.19 4.61
N ILE A 301 -13.18 -18.48 5.53
CA ILE A 301 -12.77 -17.12 5.92
C ILE A 301 -12.17 -17.12 7.33
N ARG A 302 -11.31 -16.15 7.59
CA ARG A 302 -10.80 -15.82 8.93
C ARG A 302 -11.48 -14.51 9.35
N ILE A 303 -12.26 -14.54 10.43
CA ILE A 303 -12.87 -13.33 11.03
C ILE A 303 -11.89 -12.81 12.08
N LEU A 304 -11.35 -11.62 11.87
CA LEU A 304 -10.38 -10.98 12.75
C LEU A 304 -11.04 -9.86 13.56
N ILE A 305 -11.00 -9.95 14.89
CA ILE A 305 -11.56 -8.92 15.78
C ILE A 305 -10.47 -7.94 16.24
N PRO A 306 -10.56 -6.64 15.92
CA PRO A 306 -9.61 -5.62 16.36
C PRO A 306 -9.82 -5.19 17.82
N MET A 307 -8.78 -4.59 18.40
CA MET A 307 -8.78 -3.90 19.71
C MET A 307 -9.24 -4.75 20.89
N ILE A 308 -9.05 -6.07 20.83
CA ILE A 308 -9.32 -6.96 21.96
C ILE A 308 -8.36 -6.63 23.11
N SER A 309 -8.94 -6.40 24.28
CA SER A 309 -8.22 -6.09 25.52
C SER A 309 -8.58 -7.02 26.68
N SER A 310 -9.68 -7.76 26.57
CA SER A 310 -10.18 -8.66 27.61
C SER A 310 -10.86 -9.92 27.04
N MET A 311 -10.90 -10.99 27.84
CA MET A 311 -11.59 -12.22 27.45
C MET A 311 -13.11 -12.05 27.31
N ASN A 312 -13.70 -11.10 28.03
CA ASN A 312 -15.12 -10.78 27.91
C ASN A 312 -15.48 -10.31 26.50
N GLU A 313 -14.59 -9.53 25.85
CA GLU A 313 -14.80 -9.08 24.48
C GLU A 313 -14.77 -10.28 23.51
N VAL A 314 -13.86 -11.24 23.69
CA VAL A 314 -13.80 -12.48 22.88
C VAL A 314 -15.09 -13.29 23.02
N HIS A 315 -15.55 -13.52 24.25
CA HIS A 315 -16.79 -14.25 24.50
C HIS A 315 -18.01 -13.51 23.93
N ALA A 316 -18.06 -12.17 24.05
CA ALA A 316 -19.13 -11.36 23.49
C ALA A 316 -19.14 -11.42 21.95
N SER A 317 -17.98 -11.36 21.29
CA SER A 317 -17.88 -11.52 19.83
C SER A 317 -18.39 -12.90 19.39
N ARG A 318 -18.02 -13.97 20.09
CA ARG A 318 -18.50 -15.33 19.78
C ARG A 318 -20.03 -15.43 19.93
N GLN A 319 -20.58 -14.86 21.00
CA GLN A 319 -22.04 -14.82 21.20
C GLN A 319 -22.76 -14.01 20.11
N ALA A 320 -22.18 -12.89 19.68
CA ALA A 320 -22.72 -12.09 18.59
C ALA A 320 -22.74 -12.86 17.26
N ILE A 321 -21.67 -13.60 16.94
CA ILE A 321 -21.61 -14.46 15.75
C ILE A 321 -22.68 -15.55 15.81
N GLU A 322 -22.86 -16.21 16.95
CA GLU A 322 -23.90 -17.23 17.12
C GLU A 322 -25.32 -16.64 17.05
N SER A 323 -25.53 -15.40 17.52
CA SER A 323 -26.80 -14.70 17.35
C SER A 323 -27.08 -14.42 15.87
N ALA A 324 -26.10 -13.88 15.14
CA ALA A 324 -26.20 -13.61 13.71
C ALA A 324 -26.50 -14.89 12.91
N ALA A 325 -25.87 -16.02 13.25
CA ALA A 325 -26.15 -17.30 12.64
C ALA A 325 -27.61 -17.75 12.86
N ARG A 326 -28.12 -17.66 14.10
CA ARG A 326 -29.52 -18.01 14.41
C ARG A 326 -30.53 -17.12 13.69
N GLU A 327 -30.22 -15.85 13.49
CA GLU A 327 -31.05 -14.93 12.72
C GLU A 327 -31.14 -15.34 11.25
N LEU A 328 -29.99 -15.70 10.64
CA LEU A 328 -29.95 -16.22 9.27
C LEU A 328 -30.68 -17.56 9.12
N GLU A 329 -30.55 -18.46 10.11
CA GLU A 329 -31.30 -19.72 10.17
C GLU A 329 -32.82 -19.45 10.20
N LYS A 330 -33.25 -18.49 11.03
CA LYS A 330 -34.66 -18.12 11.17
C LYS A 330 -35.23 -17.44 9.92
N SER A 331 -34.44 -16.62 9.23
CA SER A 331 -34.85 -15.97 7.97
C SER A 331 -34.79 -16.90 6.76
N GLY A 332 -34.18 -18.09 6.89
CA GLY A 332 -33.94 -19.01 5.79
C GLY A 332 -32.87 -18.51 4.80
N THR A 333 -32.02 -17.57 5.22
CA THR A 333 -30.95 -17.03 4.37
C THR A 333 -29.78 -18.01 4.32
N PRO A 334 -29.32 -18.44 3.13
CA PRO A 334 -28.19 -19.36 3.03
C PRO A 334 -26.89 -18.77 3.58
N PHE A 335 -26.20 -19.54 4.41
CA PHE A 335 -24.88 -19.22 4.96
C PHE A 335 -24.10 -20.51 5.28
N ALA A 336 -22.82 -20.36 5.65
CA ALA A 336 -22.03 -21.46 6.17
C ALA A 336 -21.39 -21.08 7.52
N ARG A 337 -20.95 -22.09 8.28
CA ARG A 337 -20.13 -21.92 9.48
C ARG A 337 -18.65 -22.21 9.17
N ASN A 338 -18.22 -21.91 7.95
CA ASN A 338 -16.86 -22.17 7.47
C ASN A 338 -15.96 -20.96 7.75
N TYR A 339 -15.76 -20.67 9.02
CA TYR A 339 -14.93 -19.57 9.47
C TYR A 339 -14.00 -19.99 10.60
N LEU A 340 -12.89 -19.28 10.72
CA LEU A 340 -12.01 -19.29 11.89
C LEU A 340 -12.12 -17.93 12.59
N LEU A 341 -12.14 -17.91 13.92
CA LEU A 341 -12.21 -16.69 14.71
C LEU A 341 -10.83 -16.36 15.30
N GLY A 342 -10.32 -15.18 15.01
CA GLY A 342 -9.04 -14.69 15.54
C GLY A 342 -9.17 -13.29 16.14
N ALA A 343 -8.11 -12.87 16.82
CA ALA A 343 -8.01 -11.52 17.38
C ALA A 343 -6.75 -10.81 16.90
N MET A 344 -6.88 -9.50 16.78
CA MET A 344 -5.76 -8.62 16.53
C MET A 344 -5.02 -8.37 17.85
N VAL A 345 -3.76 -8.78 17.93
CA VAL A 345 -2.89 -8.55 19.09
C VAL A 345 -2.26 -7.18 18.91
N GLU A 346 -3.02 -6.15 19.27
CA GLU A 346 -2.62 -4.75 19.09
C GLU A 346 -2.79 -3.90 20.35
N VAL A 347 -3.44 -4.44 21.38
CA VAL A 347 -3.50 -3.81 22.71
C VAL A 347 -2.51 -4.53 23.63
N PRO A 348 -1.68 -3.82 24.43
CA PRO A 348 -0.69 -4.47 25.29
C PRO A 348 -1.30 -5.50 26.25
N ALA A 349 -2.55 -5.28 26.69
CA ALA A 349 -3.27 -6.20 27.58
C ALA A 349 -3.39 -7.63 27.02
N ILE A 350 -3.77 -7.80 25.74
CA ILE A 350 -3.85 -9.13 25.12
C ILE A 350 -2.46 -9.72 24.91
N ALA A 351 -1.46 -8.90 24.53
CA ALA A 351 -0.10 -9.37 24.33
C ALA A 351 0.56 -9.85 25.64
N ILE A 352 0.30 -9.17 26.76
CA ILE A 352 0.83 -9.54 28.09
C ILE A 352 0.17 -10.79 28.64
N ALA A 353 -1.14 -10.97 28.40
CA ALA A 353 -1.92 -12.07 28.95
C ALA A 353 -2.30 -13.10 27.88
N ILE A 354 -1.41 -13.35 26.91
CA ILE A 354 -1.74 -14.02 25.64
C ILE A 354 -2.17 -15.48 25.78
N GLU A 355 -1.68 -16.21 26.78
CA GLU A 355 -1.91 -17.65 26.95
C GLU A 355 -3.40 -18.06 26.95
N PRO A 356 -4.28 -17.47 27.79
CA PRO A 356 -5.71 -17.79 27.74
C PRO A 356 -6.37 -17.43 26.41
N PHE A 357 -5.95 -16.34 25.74
CA PHE A 357 -6.53 -15.96 24.44
C PHE A 357 -6.21 -16.96 23.34
N VAL A 358 -4.98 -17.50 23.32
CA VAL A 358 -4.55 -18.51 22.34
C VAL A 358 -5.37 -19.79 22.42
N GLN A 359 -5.90 -20.14 23.60
CA GLN A 359 -6.76 -21.33 23.76
C GLN A 359 -8.16 -21.10 23.18
N GLU A 360 -8.68 -19.88 23.26
CA GLU A 360 -10.05 -19.52 22.86
C GLU A 360 -10.16 -19.07 21.39
N LEU A 361 -9.04 -18.74 20.75
CA LEU A 361 -8.97 -18.23 19.37
C LEU A 361 -8.35 -19.27 18.42
N ASP A 362 -8.75 -19.21 17.15
CA ASP A 362 -8.27 -20.12 16.11
C ASP A 362 -6.95 -19.64 15.50
N PHE A 363 -6.70 -18.34 15.49
CA PHE A 363 -5.46 -17.72 15.01
C PHE A 363 -5.28 -16.32 15.64
N LEU A 364 -4.08 -15.76 15.49
CA LEU A 364 -3.74 -14.41 15.92
C LEU A 364 -3.15 -13.60 14.77
N SER A 365 -3.36 -12.28 14.80
CA SER A 365 -2.65 -11.35 13.92
C SER A 365 -2.14 -10.17 14.71
N ILE A 366 -0.84 -9.89 14.68
CA ILE A 366 -0.24 -8.78 15.42
C ILE A 366 -0.37 -7.51 14.57
N GLY A 367 -1.14 -6.54 15.08
CA GLY A 367 -1.20 -5.19 14.54
C GLY A 367 -0.08 -4.35 15.13
N THR A 368 1.13 -4.39 14.55
CA THR A 368 2.30 -3.68 15.11
C THR A 368 2.08 -2.18 15.20
N ASN A 369 1.28 -1.61 14.29
CA ASN A 369 1.04 -0.18 14.25
C ASN A 369 0.47 0.33 15.58
N ASP A 370 -0.64 -0.26 16.02
CA ASP A 370 -1.31 0.06 17.28
C ASP A 370 -0.59 -0.58 18.49
N LEU A 371 0.00 -1.77 18.28
CA LEU A 371 1.17 -2.35 18.97
C LEU A 371 2.05 -1.32 19.67
N ILE A 372 2.87 -0.70 18.84
CA ILE A 372 3.93 0.23 19.20
C ILE A 372 3.33 1.47 19.86
N GLN A 373 2.25 2.01 19.28
CA GLN A 373 1.58 3.20 19.79
C GLN A 373 1.14 3.04 21.26
N TYR A 374 0.48 1.94 21.61
CA TYR A 374 0.00 1.76 22.99
C TYR A 374 1.09 1.29 23.96
N VAL A 375 2.12 0.57 23.49
CA VAL A 375 3.25 0.17 24.34
C VAL A 375 4.11 1.38 24.70
N LEU A 376 4.36 2.26 23.73
CA LEU A 376 5.19 3.46 23.93
C LEU A 376 4.40 4.68 24.39
N ALA A 377 3.05 4.59 24.35
CA ALA A 377 2.15 5.71 24.57
C ALA A 377 2.43 6.90 23.63
N VAL A 378 2.66 6.60 22.36
CA VAL A 378 3.02 7.57 21.30
C VAL A 378 1.96 7.51 20.20
N ASP A 379 1.29 8.63 19.95
CA ASP A 379 0.44 8.75 18.77
C ASP A 379 1.31 9.04 17.53
N ARG A 380 1.35 8.09 16.59
CA ARG A 380 2.10 8.26 15.34
C ARG A 380 1.53 9.34 14.42
N GLY A 381 0.27 9.75 14.65
CA GLY A 381 -0.36 10.87 13.94
C GLY A 381 0.00 12.24 14.53
N ASP A 382 0.61 12.27 15.72
CA ASP A 382 1.03 13.50 16.39
C ASP A 382 2.50 13.80 16.07
N ALA A 383 2.72 14.87 15.30
CA ALA A 383 4.04 15.29 14.84
C ALA A 383 4.99 15.66 15.99
N GLU A 384 4.50 16.00 17.18
CA GLU A 384 5.36 16.34 18.32
C GLU A 384 6.02 15.11 18.96
N VAL A 385 5.41 13.94 18.81
CA VAL A 385 5.87 12.69 19.44
C VAL A 385 6.15 11.56 18.44
N ALA A 386 5.88 11.74 17.15
CA ALA A 386 6.08 10.74 16.10
C ALA A 386 7.51 10.14 16.11
N SER A 387 8.53 10.97 16.37
CA SER A 387 9.94 10.52 16.51
C SER A 387 10.19 9.49 17.61
N LEU A 388 9.31 9.39 18.59
CA LEU A 388 9.38 8.40 19.67
C LEU A 388 8.76 7.05 19.26
N TYR A 389 8.14 6.98 18.09
CA TYR A 389 7.59 5.75 17.54
C TYR A 389 8.73 4.83 17.06
N ASP A 390 9.01 3.79 17.82
CA ASP A 390 10.12 2.87 17.56
C ASP A 390 9.64 1.42 17.40
N PRO A 391 9.56 0.89 16.16
CA PRO A 391 9.25 -0.51 15.90
C PRO A 391 10.26 -1.50 16.49
N MET A 392 11.50 -1.06 16.70
CA MET A 392 12.60 -1.87 17.21
C MET A 392 12.76 -1.77 18.73
N HIS A 393 11.84 -1.09 19.41
CA HIS A 393 11.90 -0.92 20.85
C HIS A 393 11.86 -2.28 21.56
N PRO A 394 12.76 -2.57 22.53
CA PRO A 394 12.85 -3.90 23.16
C PRO A 394 11.56 -4.38 23.82
N ALA A 395 10.72 -3.48 24.33
CA ALA A 395 9.42 -3.85 24.90
C ALA A 395 8.45 -4.37 23.83
N VAL A 396 8.43 -3.74 22.65
CA VAL A 396 7.60 -4.16 21.50
C VAL A 396 8.07 -5.51 21.01
N LEU A 397 9.38 -5.66 20.78
CA LEU A 397 9.97 -6.93 20.31
C LEU A 397 9.70 -8.08 21.30
N ARG A 398 9.76 -7.84 22.61
CA ARG A 398 9.42 -8.83 23.63
C ARG A 398 7.96 -9.27 23.55
N LEU A 399 7.03 -8.34 23.32
CA LEU A 399 5.61 -8.66 23.20
C LEU A 399 5.30 -9.42 21.90
N ILE A 400 5.94 -9.05 20.79
CA ILE A 400 5.88 -9.78 19.52
C ILE A 400 6.39 -11.22 19.72
N ALA A 401 7.61 -11.37 20.25
CA ALA A 401 8.22 -12.66 20.50
C ALA A 401 7.39 -13.52 21.47
N HIS A 402 6.86 -12.92 22.53
CA HIS A 402 6.02 -13.63 23.50
C HIS A 402 4.73 -14.14 22.84
N THR A 403 4.07 -13.31 22.03
CA THR A 403 2.86 -13.67 21.29
C THR A 403 3.13 -14.82 20.31
N ILE A 404 4.22 -14.73 19.52
CA ILE A 404 4.59 -15.77 18.55
C ILE A 404 4.87 -17.09 19.27
N ASN A 405 5.68 -17.06 20.33
CA ASN A 405 6.01 -18.27 21.09
C ASN A 405 4.78 -18.90 21.77
N ALA A 406 3.85 -18.10 22.27
CA ALA A 406 2.62 -18.61 22.86
C ALA A 406 1.74 -19.30 21.81
N ALA A 407 1.60 -18.70 20.61
CA ALA A 407 0.85 -19.28 19.50
C ALA A 407 1.49 -20.58 19.00
N ASP A 408 2.81 -20.60 18.79
CA ASP A 408 3.56 -21.77 18.30
C ASP A 408 3.45 -22.95 19.29
N ARG A 409 3.61 -22.70 20.61
CA ARG A 409 3.40 -23.74 21.65
C ARG A 409 2.00 -24.34 21.63
N ALA A 410 0.99 -23.55 21.26
CA ALA A 410 -0.38 -24.01 21.17
C ALA A 410 -0.76 -24.55 19.77
N GLY A 411 0.18 -24.54 18.81
CA GLY A 411 -0.08 -24.94 17.43
C GLY A 411 -1.07 -24.03 16.69
N LYS A 412 -1.15 -22.75 17.08
CA LYS A 412 -2.05 -21.76 16.49
C LYS A 412 -1.30 -20.86 15.49
N PRO A 413 -1.86 -20.57 14.31
CA PRO A 413 -1.25 -19.63 13.37
C PRO A 413 -1.16 -18.22 13.97
N VAL A 414 -0.06 -17.54 13.68
CA VAL A 414 0.18 -16.14 14.04
C VAL A 414 0.77 -15.41 12.85
N ALA A 415 0.16 -14.29 12.50
CA ALA A 415 0.64 -13.40 11.45
C ALA A 415 1.02 -12.02 12.02
N ILE A 416 1.78 -11.24 11.26
CA ILE A 416 1.89 -9.79 11.46
C ILE A 416 1.26 -9.11 10.25
N CYS A 417 0.37 -8.14 10.47
CA CYS A 417 -0.30 -7.39 9.40
C CYS A 417 -0.07 -5.87 9.46
N GLY A 418 0.74 -5.39 10.41
CA GLY A 418 1.22 -4.01 10.43
C GLY A 418 2.38 -3.78 9.47
N GLU A 419 2.82 -2.54 9.33
CA GLU A 419 3.84 -2.13 8.34
C GLU A 419 5.16 -2.89 8.50
N MET A 420 5.50 -3.29 9.72
CA MET A 420 6.68 -4.08 10.05
C MET A 420 6.76 -5.40 9.27
N ALA A 421 5.64 -5.99 8.86
CA ALA A 421 5.63 -7.22 8.06
C ALA A 421 6.11 -7.01 6.61
N GLY A 422 6.02 -5.79 6.09
CA GLY A 422 6.45 -5.43 4.74
C GLY A 422 7.84 -4.80 4.67
N ASP A 423 8.51 -4.63 5.82
CA ASP A 423 9.85 -4.06 5.89
C ASP A 423 10.91 -5.17 5.75
N ALA A 424 11.57 -5.19 4.59
CA ALA A 424 12.63 -6.15 4.28
C ALA A 424 13.80 -6.08 5.29
N SER A 425 14.08 -4.90 5.87
CA SER A 425 15.21 -4.72 6.80
C SER A 425 15.06 -5.49 8.11
N VAL A 426 13.82 -5.77 8.53
CA VAL A 426 13.50 -6.49 9.77
C VAL A 426 12.97 -7.91 9.54
N THR A 427 12.78 -8.32 8.28
CA THR A 427 12.20 -9.62 7.92
C THR A 427 12.95 -10.79 8.55
N ARG A 428 14.29 -10.81 8.45
CA ARG A 428 15.12 -11.87 9.04
C ARG A 428 15.01 -11.94 10.57
N MET A 429 14.83 -10.79 11.23
CA MET A 429 14.60 -10.77 12.67
C MET A 429 13.23 -11.38 12.99
N LEU A 430 12.17 -11.01 12.27
CA LEU A 430 10.83 -11.57 12.48
C LEU A 430 10.81 -13.09 12.26
N LEU A 431 11.51 -13.59 11.22
CA LEU A 431 11.73 -15.02 11.02
C LEU A 431 12.48 -15.65 12.20
N GLY A 432 13.53 -14.99 12.70
CA GLY A 432 14.28 -15.43 13.88
C GLY A 432 13.47 -15.45 15.18
N LEU A 433 12.41 -14.62 15.29
CA LEU A 433 11.43 -14.68 16.38
C LEU A 433 10.40 -15.82 16.21
N GLY A 434 10.42 -16.51 15.06
CA GLY A 434 9.55 -17.65 14.76
C GLY A 434 8.31 -17.30 13.94
N LEU A 435 8.21 -16.09 13.38
CA LEU A 435 7.08 -15.70 12.53
C LEU A 435 7.11 -16.48 11.21
N LYS A 436 5.96 -17.00 10.80
CA LYS A 436 5.80 -17.81 9.57
C LYS A 436 4.71 -17.30 8.64
N GLU A 437 3.87 -16.37 9.08
CA GLU A 437 2.82 -15.74 8.25
C GLU A 437 3.03 -14.21 8.27
N PHE A 438 3.22 -13.61 7.11
CA PHE A 438 3.45 -12.16 6.96
C PHE A 438 2.33 -11.60 6.09
N SER A 439 1.75 -10.47 6.48
CA SER A 439 0.72 -9.78 5.69
C SER A 439 1.09 -8.32 5.47
N MET A 440 1.25 -7.92 4.21
CA MET A 440 1.85 -6.62 3.84
C MET A 440 1.21 -6.02 2.59
N HIS A 441 1.62 -4.82 2.19
CA HIS A 441 1.15 -4.26 0.92
C HIS A 441 1.65 -5.12 -0.26
N PRO A 442 0.84 -5.38 -1.31
CA PRO A 442 1.22 -6.28 -2.41
C PRO A 442 2.57 -5.96 -3.08
N GLN A 443 2.96 -4.69 -3.12
CA GLN A 443 4.23 -4.28 -3.73
C GLN A 443 5.46 -4.79 -2.97
N GLN A 444 5.33 -5.02 -1.65
CA GLN A 444 6.42 -5.43 -0.74
C GLN A 444 6.61 -6.95 -0.69
N LEU A 445 5.68 -7.74 -1.26
CA LEU A 445 5.71 -9.20 -1.19
C LEU A 445 7.03 -9.79 -1.69
N LEU A 446 7.51 -9.31 -2.84
CA LEU A 446 8.74 -9.84 -3.45
C LEU A 446 10.00 -9.37 -2.71
N ASP A 447 9.97 -8.17 -2.14
CA ASP A 447 11.06 -7.63 -1.34
C ASP A 447 11.27 -8.49 -0.09
N VAL A 448 10.18 -8.82 0.62
CA VAL A 448 10.21 -9.73 1.78
C VAL A 448 10.54 -11.17 1.38
N LYS A 449 10.08 -11.64 0.23
CA LYS A 449 10.36 -13.00 -0.28
C LYS A 449 11.84 -13.25 -0.59
N LYS A 450 12.58 -12.19 -0.92
CA LYS A 450 14.00 -12.23 -1.24
C LYS A 450 14.87 -12.44 0.00
N GLU A 451 14.40 -11.99 1.17
CA GLU A 451 15.09 -12.08 2.46
C GLU A 451 14.99 -13.46 3.10
#